data_AF-K3WJQ0-F1
#
_entry.id   AF-K3WJQ0-F1
#
_cell.length_a   1.000
_cell.length_b   1.000
_cell.length_c   1.000
_cell.angle_alpha   90.00
_cell.angle_beta   90.00
_cell.angle_gamma   90.00
#
_symmetry.space_group_name_H-M   'P 1'
#
loop_
_entity.id
_entity.type
_entity.pdbx_description
1 polymer ?
#
loop_
_entity_poly.entity_id
_entity_poly.type
_entity_poly.pdbx_seq_one_letter_code
_entity_poly.pdbx_strand_id
1 'polypeptide(L)'
;MRSIAVITILAQMGSFVPATEAYIPMRDRICTRFGTSDAMEENASTFGVEMTETAFILETCTSKSLVLVDELGRGTTNEEGLSIAWGVSEELIRRKPYTCFATHYHELNRLAKLYPRSRCYHLSTTLG
;
A
#
# COMPACT_ATOMS: atom_id res chain seq x y z
N MET A 1 -3.24 -2.02 -8.47
CA MET A 1 -2.09 -2.36 -7.58
C MET A 1 -1.65 -3.81 -7.68
N ARG A 2 -2.56 -4.80 -7.65
CA ARG A 2 -2.21 -6.24 -7.72
C ARG A 2 -1.25 -6.61 -8.88
N SER A 3 -1.43 -6.02 -10.06
CA SER A 3 -0.53 -6.25 -11.20
C SER A 3 0.94 -5.90 -10.91
N ILE A 4 1.22 -4.90 -10.05
CA ILE A 4 2.58 -4.52 -9.65
C ILE A 4 3.24 -5.67 -8.87
N ALA A 5 2.51 -6.29 -7.94
CA ALA A 5 3.00 -7.44 -7.19
C ALA A 5 3.28 -8.63 -8.10
N VAL A 6 2.32 -8.98 -8.98
CA VAL A 6 2.47 -10.11 -9.91
C VAL A 6 3.65 -9.91 -10.86
N ILE A 7 3.80 -8.72 -11.46
CA ILE A 7 4.92 -8.38 -12.32
C ILE A 7 6.26 -8.50 -11.57
N THR A 8 6.32 -8.04 -10.32
CA THR A 8 7.53 -8.13 -9.48
C THR A 8 7.91 -9.59 -9.22
N ILE A 9 6.94 -10.45 -8.90
CA ILE A 9 7.15 -11.88 -8.68
C ILE A 9 7.66 -12.56 -9.95
N LEU A 10 6.97 -12.36 -11.08
CA LEU A 10 7.34 -12.96 -12.36
C LEU A 10 8.77 -12.58 -12.76
N ALA A 11 9.13 -11.30 -12.63
CA ALA A 11 10.48 -10.84 -12.94
C ALA A 11 11.55 -11.49 -12.07
N GLN A 12 11.31 -11.60 -10.75
CA GLN A 12 12.27 -12.22 -9.83
C GLN A 12 12.34 -13.75 -9.94
N MET A 13 11.31 -14.39 -10.51
CA MET A 13 11.34 -15.80 -10.88
C MET A 13 12.07 -16.07 -12.21
N GLY A 14 12.47 -15.03 -12.95
CA GLY A 14 13.09 -15.16 -14.26
C GLY A 14 12.09 -15.38 -15.41
N SER A 15 10.80 -15.11 -15.18
CA SER A 15 9.77 -15.16 -16.21
C SER A 15 9.69 -13.86 -17.00
N PHE A 16 9.22 -13.94 -18.25
CA PHE A 16 8.72 -12.77 -18.96
C PHE A 16 7.55 -12.14 -18.18
N VAL A 17 7.40 -10.82 -18.31
CA VAL A 17 6.36 -10.03 -17.66
C VAL A 17 5.41 -9.43 -18.70
N PRO A 18 4.12 -9.22 -18.35
CA PRO A 18 3.13 -8.62 -19.25
C PRO A 18 3.32 -7.10 -19.38
N ALA A 19 4.39 -6.67 -20.05
CA ALA A 19 4.69 -5.27 -20.34
C ALA A 19 5.49 -5.16 -21.65
N THR A 20 5.40 -4.03 -22.35
CA THR A 20 6.25 -3.74 -23.52
C THR A 20 7.72 -3.61 -23.12
N GLU A 21 7.98 -3.01 -21.95
CA GLU A 21 9.31 -2.86 -21.35
C GLU A 21 9.14 -2.75 -19.82
N ALA A 22 10.06 -3.32 -19.04
CA ALA A 22 9.99 -3.27 -17.58
C ALA A 22 11.38 -3.21 -16.93
N TYR A 23 11.59 -2.22 -16.05
CA TYR A 23 12.76 -2.11 -15.17
C TYR A 23 12.30 -2.34 -13.73
N ILE A 24 12.61 -3.52 -13.18
CA ILE A 24 12.09 -3.95 -11.89
C ILE A 24 13.28 -4.15 -10.93
N PRO A 25 13.43 -3.30 -9.90
CA PRO A 25 14.45 -3.51 -8.87
C PRO A 25 14.17 -4.79 -8.08
N MET A 26 15.24 -5.48 -7.67
CA MET A 26 15.12 -6.62 -6.74
C MET A 26 14.47 -6.19 -5.44
N ARG A 27 13.37 -6.87 -5.08
CA ARG A 27 12.65 -6.73 -3.82
C ARG A 27 12.98 -7.89 -2.91
N ASP A 28 13.26 -7.57 -1.66
CA ASP A 28 13.47 -8.57 -0.62
C ASP A 28 12.14 -9.10 -0.08
N ARG A 29 11.08 -8.29 -0.12
CA ARG A 29 9.74 -8.62 0.38
C ARG A 29 8.67 -7.89 -0.43
N ILE A 30 7.50 -8.52 -0.52
CA ILE A 30 6.25 -7.89 -0.98
C ILE A 30 5.27 -7.94 0.19
N CYS A 31 4.91 -6.78 0.70
CA CYS A 31 3.98 -6.59 1.81
C CYS A 31 2.67 -6.02 1.26
N THR A 32 1.55 -6.66 1.54
CA THR A 32 0.25 -6.23 1.01
C THR A 32 -0.78 -6.13 2.12
N ARG A 33 -1.46 -4.99 2.19
CA ARG A 33 -2.76 -4.87 2.86
C ARG A 33 -3.78 -4.61 1.76
N PHE A 34 -4.57 -5.62 1.43
CA PHE A 34 -5.74 -5.46 0.57
C PHE A 34 -6.98 -5.60 1.44
N GLY A 35 -7.99 -4.75 1.25
CA GLY A 35 -9.28 -4.96 1.89
C GLY A 35 -9.87 -6.29 1.40
N THR A 36 -9.89 -7.30 2.25
CA THR A 36 -10.60 -8.55 2.02
C THR A 36 -11.97 -8.45 2.69
N SER A 37 -13.03 -8.71 1.95
CA SER A 37 -14.38 -8.86 2.48
C SER A 37 -14.56 -10.14 3.30
N ASP A 38 -13.60 -11.07 3.24
CA ASP A 38 -13.80 -12.49 3.54
C ASP A 38 -12.89 -13.02 4.67
N ALA A 39 -12.31 -12.16 5.51
CA ALA A 39 -11.59 -12.61 6.69
C ALA A 39 -12.59 -12.93 7.82
N MET A 40 -13.10 -14.16 7.81
CA MET A 40 -13.92 -14.72 8.88
C MET A 40 -13.01 -15.19 10.04
N GLU A 41 -12.25 -14.27 10.64
CA GLU A 41 -11.58 -14.55 11.92
C GLU A 41 -12.64 -14.42 13.02
N GLU A 42 -13.16 -15.55 13.48
CA GLU A 42 -14.39 -15.68 14.27
C GLU A 42 -14.43 -14.91 15.61
N ASN A 43 -13.36 -14.23 16.02
CA ASN A 43 -13.31 -13.48 17.29
C ASN A 43 -12.60 -12.12 17.24
N ALA A 44 -12.13 -11.63 16.08
CA ALA A 44 -11.44 -10.35 15.95
C ALA A 44 -12.27 -9.34 15.14
N SER A 45 -12.23 -8.06 15.50
CA SER A 45 -12.86 -7.02 14.68
C SER A 45 -12.06 -6.86 13.38
N THR A 46 -12.73 -6.64 12.26
CA THR A 46 -12.08 -6.40 10.95
C THR A 46 -11.04 -5.27 11.03
N PHE A 47 -11.32 -4.24 11.83
CA PHE A 47 -10.37 -3.16 12.10
C PHE A 47 -9.14 -3.64 12.89
N GLY A 48 -9.31 -4.50 13.90
CA GLY A 48 -8.19 -5.07 14.67
C GLY A 48 -7.26 -5.93 13.81
N VAL A 49 -7.83 -6.75 12.93
CA VAL A 49 -7.06 -7.54 11.94
C VAL A 49 -6.27 -6.61 11.01
N GLU A 50 -6.95 -5.60 10.45
CA GLU A 50 -6.33 -4.59 9.59
C GLU A 50 -5.16 -3.86 10.27
N MET A 51 -5.31 -3.48 11.55
CA MET A 51 -4.23 -2.84 12.31
C MET A 51 -3.09 -3.80 12.62
N THR A 52 -3.37 -5.08 12.86
CA THR A 52 -2.35 -6.11 13.10
C THR A 52 -1.52 -6.36 11.84
N GLU A 53 -2.16 -6.50 10.69
CA GLU A 53 -1.49 -6.59 9.39
C GLU A 53 -0.62 -5.36 9.12
N THR A 54 -1.15 -4.16 9.39
CA THR A 54 -0.42 -2.90 9.20
C THR A 54 0.81 -2.82 10.11
N ALA A 55 0.68 -3.22 11.37
CA ALA A 55 1.79 -3.29 12.31
C ALA A 55 2.89 -4.25 11.81
N PHE A 56 2.50 -5.44 11.34
CA PHE A 56 3.42 -6.42 10.76
C PHE A 56 4.17 -5.86 9.53
N ILE A 57 3.48 -5.15 8.64
CA ILE A 57 4.11 -4.49 7.48
C ILE A 57 5.15 -3.47 7.96
N LEU A 58 4.81 -2.62 8.93
CA LEU A 58 5.72 -1.60 9.44
C LEU A 58 6.93 -2.22 10.15
N GLU A 59 6.74 -3.29 10.90
CA GLU A 59 7.82 -4.00 11.60
C GLU A 59 8.80 -4.68 10.63
N THR A 60 8.30 -5.27 9.55
CA THR A 60 9.09 -6.13 8.67
C THR A 60 9.63 -5.47 7.41
N CYS A 61 9.04 -4.35 6.97
CA CYS A 61 9.46 -3.68 5.74
C CYS A 61 10.87 -3.09 5.84
N THR A 62 11.62 -3.20 4.76
CA THR A 62 12.94 -2.59 4.58
C THR A 62 12.88 -1.54 3.47
N SER A 63 13.97 -0.81 3.26
CA SER A 63 14.09 0.12 2.13
C SER A 63 14.03 -0.55 0.75
N LYS A 64 14.21 -1.88 0.67
CA LYS A 64 14.11 -2.65 -0.59
C LYS A 64 12.73 -3.25 -0.81
N SER A 65 11.86 -3.23 0.21
CA SER A 65 10.56 -3.88 0.13
C SER A 65 9.60 -3.14 -0.81
N LEU A 66 8.67 -3.90 -1.40
CA LEU A 66 7.49 -3.40 -2.09
C LEU A 66 6.31 -3.45 -1.12
N VAL A 67 5.70 -2.31 -0.83
CA VAL A 67 4.54 -2.19 0.08
C VAL A 67 3.32 -1.73 -0.72
N LEU A 68 2.24 -2.49 -0.68
CA LEU A 68 0.97 -2.16 -1.33
C LEU A 68 -0.11 -2.06 -0.26
N VAL A 69 -0.65 -0.86 -0.07
CA VAL A 69 -1.73 -0.60 0.89
C VAL A 69 -2.95 -0.13 0.13
N ASP A 70 -4.07 -0.77 0.39
CA ASP A 70 -5.36 -0.43 -0.19
C ASP A 70 -6.31 -0.04 0.93
N GLU A 71 -6.79 1.21 0.92
CA GLU A 71 -7.92 1.67 1.71
C GLU A 71 -7.80 1.43 3.23
N LEU A 72 -6.64 1.78 3.79
CA LEU A 72 -6.37 1.71 5.22
C LEU A 72 -7.25 2.69 6.00
N GLY A 73 -7.77 2.25 7.15
CA GLY A 73 -8.53 3.05 8.11
C GLY A 73 -10.02 3.15 7.81
N ARG A 74 -10.59 2.29 6.96
CA ARG A 74 -12.03 2.28 6.65
C ARG A 74 -12.92 1.74 7.77
N GLY A 75 -12.36 0.93 8.68
CA GLY A 75 -13.11 0.28 9.76
C GLY A 75 -13.40 1.15 10.99
N THR A 76 -13.12 2.45 10.96
CA THR A 76 -13.30 3.38 12.09
C THR A 76 -13.88 4.72 11.64
N THR A 77 -14.01 5.70 12.53
CA THR A 77 -14.46 7.06 12.17
C THR A 77 -13.56 7.70 11.12
N ASN A 78 -14.11 8.58 10.29
CA ASN A 78 -13.37 9.23 9.21
C ASN A 78 -12.12 9.98 9.72
N GLU A 79 -12.23 10.68 10.85
CA GLU A 79 -11.12 11.44 11.44
C GLU A 79 -10.01 10.53 12.00
N GLU A 80 -10.37 9.45 12.68
CA GLU A 80 -9.41 8.47 13.19
C GLU A 80 -8.76 7.70 12.04
N GLY A 81 -9.54 7.28 11.05
CA GLY A 81 -9.06 6.58 9.87
C GLY A 81 -8.06 7.40 9.06
N LEU A 82 -8.36 8.69 8.87
CA LEU A 82 -7.43 9.65 8.27
C LEU A 82 -6.14 9.78 9.09
N SER A 83 -6.25 9.93 10.41
CA SER A 83 -5.11 10.09 11.31
C SER A 83 -4.18 8.88 11.29
N ILE A 84 -4.75 7.67 11.27
CA ILE A 84 -4.01 6.42 11.15
C ILE A 84 -3.34 6.33 9.78
N ALA A 85 -4.09 6.57 8.69
CA ALA A 85 -3.54 6.51 7.34
C ALA A 85 -2.40 7.51 7.14
N TRP A 86 -2.50 8.70 7.74
CA TRP A 86 -1.44 9.70 7.75
C TRP A 86 -0.18 9.19 8.46
N GLY A 87 -0.31 8.77 9.73
CA GLY A 87 0.83 8.31 10.53
C GLY A 87 1.54 7.11 9.91
N VAL A 88 0.78 6.14 9.38
CA VAL A 88 1.34 4.98 8.66
C VAL A 88 2.07 5.42 7.39
N SER A 89 1.52 6.38 6.64
CA SER A 89 2.17 6.91 5.45
C SER A 89 3.49 7.62 5.78
N GLU A 90 3.54 8.43 6.83
CA GLU A 90 4.78 9.09 7.29
C GLU A 90 5.85 8.07 7.70
N GLU A 91 5.45 7.03 8.43
CA GLU A 91 6.37 5.96 8.84
C GLU A 91 6.93 5.18 7.64
N LEU A 92 6.10 4.89 6.64
CA LEU A 92 6.56 4.29 5.39
C LEU A 92 7.52 5.24 4.65
N ILE A 93 7.20 6.52 4.54
CA ILE A 93 8.10 7.52 3.92
C ILE A 93 9.45 7.54 4.63
N ARG A 94 9.47 7.49 5.96
CA ARG A 94 10.68 7.48 6.79
C ARG A 94 11.54 6.23 6.56
N ARG A 95 10.91 5.05 6.48
CA ARG A 95 11.58 3.75 6.25
C ARG A 95 12.04 3.55 4.80
N LYS A 96 11.45 4.29 3.87
CA LYS A 96 11.82 4.35 2.45
C LYS A 96 11.62 3.04 1.64
N PRO A 97 10.64 2.15 1.90
CA PRO A 97 10.26 1.13 0.92
C PRO A 97 9.69 1.79 -0.35
N TYR A 98 9.49 0.99 -1.38
CA TYR A 98 8.67 1.42 -2.52
C TYR A 98 7.21 1.14 -2.19
N THR A 99 6.42 2.20 -1.99
CA THR A 99 5.04 2.10 -1.51
C THR A 99 4.06 2.57 -2.57
N CYS A 100 3.01 1.78 -2.81
CA CYS A 100 1.78 2.26 -3.41
C CYS A 100 0.69 2.25 -2.33
N PHE A 101 0.08 3.41 -2.09
CA PHE A 101 -0.97 3.58 -1.08
C PHE A 101 -2.20 4.13 -1.79
N ALA A 102 -3.24 3.30 -1.98
CA ALA A 102 -4.52 3.77 -2.47
C ALA A 102 -5.42 4.16 -1.30
N THR A 103 -6.07 5.30 -1.44
CA THR A 103 -6.93 5.86 -0.40
C THR A 103 -8.03 6.70 -1.02
N HIS A 104 -9.13 6.83 -0.28
CA HIS A 104 -10.20 7.78 -0.57
C HIS A 104 -10.02 9.09 0.22
N TYR A 105 -9.08 9.14 1.17
CA TYR A 105 -8.75 10.34 1.93
C TYR A 105 -8.02 11.35 1.06
N HIS A 106 -8.72 12.37 0.58
CA HIS A 106 -8.14 13.43 -0.24
C HIS A 106 -7.10 14.26 0.52
N GLU A 107 -7.23 14.35 1.83
CA GLU A 107 -6.33 15.07 2.74
C GLU A 107 -4.91 14.50 2.70
N LEU A 108 -4.76 13.19 2.47
CA LEU A 108 -3.44 12.53 2.34
C LEU A 108 -2.62 13.09 1.17
N ASN A 109 -3.24 13.73 0.17
CA ASN A 109 -2.53 14.40 -0.92
C ASN A 109 -1.59 15.51 -0.42
N ARG A 110 -1.83 16.04 0.79
CA ARG A 110 -0.92 17.01 1.43
C ARG A 110 0.46 16.41 1.73
N LEU A 111 0.56 15.09 1.94
CA LEU A 111 1.86 14.42 2.12
C LEU A 111 2.78 14.61 0.91
N ALA A 112 2.24 14.67 -0.31
CA ALA A 112 3.04 14.94 -1.52
C ALA A 112 3.63 16.35 -1.54
N LYS A 113 3.06 17.30 -0.79
CA LYS A 113 3.59 18.66 -0.63
C LYS A 113 4.66 18.72 0.47
N LEU A 114 4.52 17.91 1.50
CA LEU A 114 5.45 17.88 2.65
C LEU A 114 6.70 17.04 2.38
N TYR A 115 6.56 15.98 1.58
CA TYR A 115 7.63 15.02 1.32
C TYR A 115 7.95 14.95 -0.18
N PRO A 116 9.12 15.44 -0.64
CA PRO A 116 9.49 15.44 -2.06
C PRO A 116 9.52 14.06 -2.73
N ARG A 117 9.60 13.00 -1.93
CA ARG A 117 9.60 11.60 -2.39
C ARG A 117 8.20 11.01 -2.53
N SER A 118 7.16 11.69 -2.05
CA SER A 118 5.78 11.28 -2.19
C SER A 118 5.19 11.89 -3.46
N ARG A 119 4.43 11.10 -4.22
CA ARG A 119 3.76 11.55 -5.44
C ARG A 119 2.32 11.07 -5.39
N CYS A 120 1.40 11.96 -5.74
CA CYS A 120 0.00 11.65 -5.87
C CYS A 120 -0.32 11.29 -7.33
N TYR A 121 -1.07 10.21 -7.52
CA TYR A 121 -1.61 9.77 -8.80
C TYR A 121 -3.10 9.53 -8.62
N HIS A 122 -3.88 9.73 -9.69
CA HIS A 122 -5.30 9.41 -9.70
C HIS A 122 -5.64 8.64 -10.97
N LEU A 123 -6.66 7.78 -10.90
CA LEU A 123 -7.27 7.16 -12.08
C LEU A 123 -8.36 8.10 -12.58
N SER A 124 -8.38 8.38 -13.89
CA SER A 124 -9.44 9.15 -14.54
C SER A 124 -10.42 8.21 -15.22
N THR A 125 -11.70 8.56 -15.20
CA THR A 125 -12.72 7.90 -16.03
C THR A 125 -13.00 8.78 -17.24
N THR A 126 -12.99 8.18 -18.44
CA THR A 126 -13.48 8.83 -19.65
C THR A 126 -14.84 8.22 -19.94
N LEU A 127 -15.89 9.04 -19.97
CA LEU A 127 -17.20 8.62 -20.47
C LEU A 127 -17.06 8.45 -21.98
N GLY A 128 -17.26 7.23 -22.47
CA GLY A 128 -17.36 6.92 -23.89
C GLY A 128 -18.72 7.30 -24.46
#